data_AF-A0A843A277-F1
#
_entry.id   AF-A0A843A277-F1
#
_cell.length_a   1.000
_cell.length_b   1.000
_cell.length_c   1.000
_cell.angle_alpha   90.00
_cell.angle_beta   90.00
_cell.angle_gamma   90.00
#
_symmetry.space_group_name_H-M   'P 1'
#
loop_
_entity.id
_entity.type
_entity.pdbx_description
1 polymer ?
#
loop_
_entity_poly.entity_id
_entity_poly.type
_entity_poly.pdbx_seq_one_letter_code
_entity_poly.pdbx_strand_id
1 'polypeptide(L)'
;MLETPFIFEYKNYPLIPIKFLSKERETPLIDALLDSGGDFIVIPYAIAKYLKLKLEKAGCVDTAGGETTLCKSVLTMVIYDEDRKFTYENLEIHVSDRNDLPVLLGRHPIFEDHEIIFKKHENKLILQPIQQH
;
A
#
# COMPACT_ATOMS: atom_id res chain seq x y z
N MET A 1 4.69 -12.74 22.08
CA MET A 1 5.97 -12.86 21.32
C MET A 1 6.03 -11.64 20.41
N LEU A 2 7.16 -10.93 20.34
CA LEU A 2 7.30 -9.81 19.39
C LEU A 2 7.27 -10.40 17.97
N GLU A 3 6.37 -9.91 17.13
CA GLU A 3 6.38 -10.29 15.72
C GLU A 3 7.69 -9.82 15.08
N THR A 4 8.27 -10.67 14.24
CA THR A 4 9.57 -10.42 13.62
C THR A 4 9.45 -9.27 12.59
N PRO A 5 10.41 -8.33 12.51
CA PRO A 5 10.37 -7.28 11.49
C PRO A 5 10.40 -7.84 10.07
N PHE A 6 9.81 -7.11 9.14
CA PHE A 6 10.03 -7.31 7.70
C PHE A 6 11.23 -6.49 7.25
N ILE A 7 12.08 -7.05 6.37
CA ILE A 7 13.32 -6.38 5.96
C ILE A 7 13.44 -6.39 4.42
N PHE A 8 13.37 -5.20 3.83
CA PHE A 8 13.41 -5.00 2.39
C PHE A 8 14.68 -4.26 1.96
N GLU A 9 15.04 -4.42 0.69
CA GLU A 9 16.13 -3.66 0.08
C GLU A 9 15.70 -2.20 -0.20
N TYR A 10 16.52 -1.24 0.23
CA TYR A 10 16.27 0.20 0.06
C TYR A 10 17.35 0.88 -0.79
N LYS A 11 17.30 0.65 -2.11
CA LYS A 11 18.25 1.21 -3.09
C LYS A 11 18.00 2.68 -3.44
N ASN A 12 16.80 3.03 -3.90
CA ASN A 12 16.49 4.40 -4.36
C ASN A 12 15.15 4.87 -3.78
N TYR A 13 14.16 3.99 -3.78
CA TYR A 13 12.81 4.23 -3.30
C TYR A 13 12.44 3.20 -2.23
N PRO A 14 11.62 3.58 -1.24
CA PRO A 14 11.18 2.68 -0.18
C PRO A 14 10.03 1.80 -0.68
N LEU A 15 10.40 0.76 -1.42
CA LEU A 15 9.45 -0.14 -2.07
C LEU A 15 9.19 -1.37 -1.21
N ILE A 16 7.94 -1.79 -1.15
CA ILE A 16 7.49 -3.02 -0.50
C ILE A 16 6.77 -3.88 -1.53
N PRO A 17 7.17 -5.15 -1.70
CA PRO A 17 6.49 -6.06 -2.60
C PRO A 17 5.16 -6.53 -1.99
N ILE A 18 4.07 -6.29 -2.73
CA ILE A 18 2.71 -6.64 -2.31
C ILE A 18 1.96 -7.39 -3.40
N LYS A 19 0.86 -8.04 -3.01
CA LYS A 19 -0.24 -8.37 -3.92
C LYS A 19 -1.55 -7.79 -3.41
N PHE A 20 -2.42 -7.43 -4.35
CA PHE A 20 -3.82 -7.18 -4.06
C PHE A 20 -4.68 -8.35 -4.53
N LEU A 21 -5.68 -8.69 -3.71
CA LEU A 21 -6.64 -9.74 -3.96
C LEU A 21 -8.05 -9.15 -3.86
N SER A 22 -8.87 -9.48 -4.85
CA SER A 22 -10.31 -9.30 -4.83
C SER A 22 -10.99 -10.66 -4.80
N LYS A 23 -12.32 -10.68 -4.74
CA LYS A 23 -13.10 -11.92 -4.84
C LYS A 23 -12.90 -12.64 -6.18
N GLU A 24 -12.45 -11.94 -7.22
CA GLU A 24 -12.36 -12.48 -8.57
C GLU A 24 -10.92 -12.71 -9.04
N ARG A 25 -9.96 -11.90 -8.59
CA ARG A 25 -8.60 -11.85 -9.15
C ARG A 25 -7.56 -11.47 -8.11
N GLU A 26 -6.31 -11.84 -8.40
CA GLU A 26 -5.12 -11.35 -7.69
C GLU A 26 -4.16 -10.67 -8.67
N THR A 27 -3.43 -9.66 -8.20
CA THR A 27 -2.36 -9.04 -8.99
C THR A 27 -1.11 -9.93 -9.02
N PRO A 28 -0.22 -9.75 -10.02
CA PRO A 28 1.18 -10.11 -9.83
C PRO A 28 1.79 -9.35 -8.64
N LEU A 29 3.03 -9.70 -8.25
CA LEU A 29 3.78 -8.89 -7.28
C LEU A 29 3.96 -7.47 -7.82
N ILE A 30 3.66 -6.49 -6.97
CA ILE A 30 3.80 -5.07 -7.26
C ILE A 30 4.73 -4.48 -6.21
N ASP A 31 5.76 -3.75 -6.66
CA ASP A 31 6.58 -2.93 -5.78
C ASP A 31 5.83 -1.63 -5.47
N ALA A 32 5.18 -1.59 -4.31
CA ALA A 32 4.42 -0.44 -3.84
C ALA A 32 5.31 0.54 -3.06
N LEU A 33 5.09 1.83 -3.27
CA LEU A 33 5.88 2.90 -2.67
C LEU A 33 5.31 3.29 -1.30
N LEU A 34 6.12 3.21 -0.24
CA LEU A 34 5.80 3.85 1.03
C LEU A 34 5.76 5.37 0.86
N ASP A 35 4.63 5.97 1.21
CA ASP A 35 4.40 7.41 1.09
C ASP A 35 3.87 7.97 2.41
N SER A 36 4.78 8.43 3.26
CA SER A 36 4.41 9.08 4.53
C SER A 36 3.68 10.42 4.33
N GLY A 37 3.71 10.98 3.12
CA GLY A 37 3.00 12.20 2.76
C GLY A 37 1.50 11.98 2.53
N GLY A 38 1.09 10.76 2.20
CA GLY A 38 -0.30 10.36 2.01
C GLY A 38 -0.93 9.73 3.26
N ASP A 39 -2.25 9.90 3.40
CA ASP A 39 -3.00 9.25 4.49
C ASP A 39 -3.43 7.82 4.13
N PHE A 40 -3.80 7.58 2.88
CA PHE A 40 -4.45 6.35 2.44
C PHE A 40 -3.63 5.60 1.41
N ILE A 41 -3.98 4.33 1.23
CA ILE A 41 -3.49 3.54 0.09
C ILE A 41 -4.18 4.02 -1.18
N VAL A 42 -3.38 4.33 -2.20
CA VAL A 42 -3.86 4.80 -3.50
C VAL A 42 -3.39 3.84 -4.58
N ILE A 43 -4.32 3.38 -5.41
CA ILE A 43 -4.02 2.54 -6.58
C ILE A 43 -4.49 3.22 -7.88
N PRO A 44 -3.81 2.94 -9.00
CA PRO A 44 -4.30 3.33 -10.33
C PRO A 44 -5.61 2.65 -10.71
N TYR A 45 -6.44 3.37 -11.48
CA TYR A 45 -7.69 2.82 -12.05
C TYR A 45 -7.45 1.53 -12.85
N ALA A 46 -6.33 1.40 -13.56
CA ALA A 46 -5.97 0.18 -14.27
C ALA A 46 -5.91 -1.06 -13.36
N ILE A 47 -5.37 -0.93 -12.15
CA ILE A 47 -5.31 -2.03 -11.16
C ILE A 47 -6.71 -2.33 -10.64
N ALA A 48 -7.47 -1.30 -10.28
CA ALA A 48 -8.86 -1.47 -9.80
C ALA A 48 -9.74 -2.17 -10.85
N LYS A 49 -9.61 -1.78 -12.12
CA LYS A 49 -10.30 -2.41 -13.26
C LYS A 49 -9.84 -3.85 -13.47
N TYR A 50 -8.54 -4.11 -13.38
CA TYR A 50 -8.01 -5.47 -13.49
C TYR A 50 -8.60 -6.37 -12.41
N LEU A 51 -8.61 -5.91 -11.15
CA LEU A 51 -9.17 -6.61 -10.00
C LEU A 51 -10.70 -6.68 -9.98
N LYS A 52 -11.37 -5.98 -10.90
CA LYS A 52 -12.84 -5.85 -11.00
C LYS A 52 -13.47 -5.33 -9.70
N LEU A 53 -12.83 -4.34 -9.10
CA LEU A 53 -13.32 -3.73 -7.87
C LEU A 53 -14.64 -2.98 -8.10
N LYS A 54 -15.53 -3.05 -7.11
CA LYS A 54 -16.72 -2.20 -7.05
C LYS A 54 -16.29 -0.86 -6.48
N LEU A 55 -16.45 0.20 -7.28
CA LEU A 55 -16.02 1.54 -6.91
C LEU A 55 -17.20 2.33 -6.36
N GLU A 56 -17.00 2.93 -5.20
CA GLU A 56 -17.92 3.87 -4.56
C GLU A 56 -17.33 5.28 -4.66
N LYS A 57 -18.17 6.31 -4.82
CA LYS A 57 -17.66 7.69 -4.84
C LYS A 57 -17.16 8.07 -3.44
N ALA A 58 -15.92 8.54 -3.35
CA ALA A 58 -15.30 8.97 -2.08
C ALA A 58 -15.27 10.50 -1.89
N GLY A 59 -15.79 11.27 -2.85
CA GLY A 59 -15.78 12.73 -2.83
C GLY A 59 -14.72 13.34 -3.76
N CYS A 60 -14.57 14.66 -3.72
CA CYS A 60 -13.46 15.38 -4.37
C CYS A 60 -12.36 15.62 -3.34
N VAL A 61 -11.10 15.41 -3.74
CA VAL A 61 -9.95 15.66 -2.86
C VAL A 61 -8.97 16.57 -3.59
N ASP A 62 -8.53 17.61 -2.90
CA ASP A 62 -7.45 18.48 -3.37
C ASP A 62 -6.13 17.72 -3.32
N THR A 63 -5.52 17.54 -4.48
CA THR A 63 -4.14 17.02 -4.57
C THR A 63 -3.19 18.15 -4.92
N ALA A 64 -1.89 17.94 -4.72
CA ALA A 64 -0.85 18.88 -5.18
C ALA A 64 -0.90 19.14 -6.71
N GLY A 65 -1.64 18.34 -7.48
CA GLY A 65 -1.89 18.51 -8.91
C GLY A 65 -3.30 19.02 -9.30
N GLY A 66 -4.14 19.41 -8.34
CA GLY A 66 -5.52 19.88 -8.55
C GLY A 66 -6.60 18.99 -7.91
N GLU A 67 -7.88 19.37 -8.06
CA GLU A 67 -9.02 18.54 -7.63
C GLU A 67 -9.08 17.25 -8.47
N THR A 68 -9.11 16.09 -7.81
CA THR A 68 -9.45 14.82 -8.46
C THR A 68 -10.66 14.18 -7.77
N THR A 69 -11.48 13.49 -8.57
CA THR A 69 -12.55 12.65 -8.04
C THR A 69 -11.93 11.33 -7.59
N LEU A 70 -11.85 11.10 -6.28
CA LEU A 70 -11.44 9.80 -5.77
C LEU A 70 -12.65 8.88 -5.66
N CYS A 71 -12.45 7.66 -6.15
CA CYS A 71 -13.32 6.54 -5.81
C CYS A 71 -12.67 5.75 -4.68
N LYS A 72 -13.47 5.07 -3.87
CA LYS A 72 -13.00 4.12 -2.88
C LYS A 72 -13.48 2.71 -3.19
N SER A 73 -12.74 1.74 -2.67
CA SER A 73 -13.13 0.34 -2.69
C SER A 73 -12.52 -0.39 -1.51
N VAL A 74 -12.82 -1.68 -1.39
CA VAL A 74 -12.29 -2.57 -0.37
C VAL A 74 -11.68 -3.79 -1.03
N LEU A 75 -10.48 -4.17 -0.60
CA LEU A 75 -9.76 -5.34 -1.10
C LEU A 75 -8.91 -6.00 0.00
N THR A 76 -8.24 -7.09 -0.32
CA THR A 76 -7.20 -7.67 0.56
C THR A 76 -5.82 -7.35 0.01
N MET A 77 -4.91 -6.89 0.86
CA MET A 77 -3.51 -6.68 0.52
C MET A 77 -2.65 -7.68 1.27
N VAL A 78 -1.65 -8.24 0.61
CA VAL A 78 -0.66 -9.11 1.25
C VAL A 78 0.73 -8.54 1.00
N ILE A 79 1.46 -8.23 2.07
CA ILE A 79 2.88 -7.91 2.04
C ILE A 79 3.66 -9.23 2.00
N TYR A 80 4.63 -9.34 1.09
CA TYR A 80 5.48 -10.51 0.94
C TYR A 80 6.90 -10.19 1.38
N ASP A 81 7.54 -11.09 2.13
CA ASP A 81 8.96 -10.97 2.50
C ASP A 81 9.56 -12.37 2.55
N GLU A 82 10.23 -12.77 1.47
CA GLU A 82 10.75 -14.11 1.25
C GLU A 82 9.70 -15.21 1.57
N ASP A 83 9.77 -15.80 2.76
CA ASP A 83 8.88 -16.87 3.23
C ASP A 83 7.70 -16.39 4.09
N ARG A 84 7.61 -15.09 4.36
CA ARG A 84 6.62 -14.48 5.27
C ARG A 84 5.59 -13.68 4.52
N LYS A 85 4.38 -13.65 5.11
CA LYS A 85 3.24 -12.89 4.60
C LYS A 85 2.57 -12.14 5.74
N PHE A 86 2.18 -10.91 5.47
CA PHE A 86 1.26 -10.16 6.32
C PHE A 86 0.03 -9.78 5.50
N THR A 87 -1.16 -10.10 6.01
CA THR A 87 -2.41 -9.91 5.28
C THR A 87 -3.25 -8.82 5.94
N TYR A 88 -3.56 -7.80 5.16
CA TYR A 88 -4.58 -6.80 5.46
C TYR A 88 -5.87 -7.19 4.77
N GLU A 89 -6.83 -7.70 5.52
CA GLU A 89 -8.17 -8.01 5.03
C GLU A 89 -9.08 -6.78 5.10
N ASN A 90 -10.06 -6.69 4.20
CA ASN A 90 -11.05 -5.63 4.15
C ASN A 90 -10.46 -4.19 4.19
N LEU A 91 -9.33 -4.02 3.49
CA LEU A 91 -8.59 -2.77 3.43
C LEU A 91 -9.29 -1.76 2.52
N GLU A 92 -9.67 -0.61 3.07
CA GLU A 92 -10.17 0.51 2.27
C GLU A 92 -9.02 1.14 1.47
N ILE A 93 -9.26 1.35 0.18
CA ILE A 93 -8.28 1.91 -0.76
C ILE A 93 -8.95 2.99 -1.59
N HIS A 94 -8.14 3.97 -2.00
CA HIS A 94 -8.55 5.01 -2.93
C HIS A 94 -8.05 4.68 -4.34
N VAL A 95 -8.89 4.98 -5.32
CA VAL A 95 -8.61 4.74 -6.73
C VAL A 95 -8.48 6.09 -7.41
N SER A 96 -7.28 6.35 -7.95
CA SER A 96 -7.02 7.52 -8.77
C SER A 96 -7.40 7.23 -10.23
N ASP A 97 -7.94 8.25 -10.90
CA ASP A 97 -8.19 8.25 -12.34
C ASP A 97 -6.89 8.31 -13.17
N ARG A 98 -5.79 8.71 -12.52
CA ARG A 98 -4.44 8.71 -13.08
C ARG A 98 -3.86 7.30 -13.16
N ASN A 99 -3.32 6.96 -14.32
CA ASN A 99 -2.64 5.69 -14.57
C ASN A 99 -1.10 5.79 -14.52
N ASP A 100 -0.56 6.99 -14.33
CA ASP A 100 0.88 7.28 -14.26
C ASP A 100 1.44 7.27 -12.83
N LEU A 101 0.59 7.01 -11.83
CA LEU A 101 0.96 6.90 -10.43
C LEU A 101 1.41 5.47 -10.08
N PRO A 102 2.47 5.26 -9.28
CA PRO A 102 2.70 3.95 -8.65
C PRO A 102 1.60 3.63 -7.63
N VAL A 103 1.59 2.40 -7.12
CA VAL A 103 0.80 2.11 -5.91
C VAL A 103 1.44 2.83 -4.74
N LEU A 104 0.67 3.64 -4.03
CA LEU A 104 1.13 4.39 -2.85
C LEU A 104 0.56 3.74 -1.59
N LEU A 105 1.43 3.54 -0.61
CA LEU A 105 1.09 3.08 0.73
C LEU A 105 1.19 4.26 1.69
N GLY A 106 0.05 4.91 1.94
CA GLY A 106 -0.08 5.99 2.91
C GLY A 106 0.10 5.53 4.35
N ARG A 107 -0.06 6.48 5.29
CA ARG A 107 0.07 6.24 6.72
C ARG A 107 -0.86 5.14 7.23
N HIS A 108 -2.14 5.18 6.88
CA HIS A 108 -3.10 4.18 7.33
C HIS A 108 -3.18 2.99 6.35
N PRO A 109 -3.13 1.74 6.85
CA PRO A 109 -2.79 1.32 8.21
C PRO A 109 -1.28 1.08 8.41
N ILE A 110 -0.47 1.11 7.35
CA ILE A 110 0.89 0.56 7.33
C ILE A 110 1.81 1.20 8.38
N PHE A 111 1.81 2.52 8.50
CA PHE A 111 2.64 3.25 9.45
C PHE A 111 2.08 3.21 10.87
N GLU A 112 0.80 2.84 11.02
CA GLU A 112 0.15 2.69 12.33
C GLU A 112 0.47 1.32 12.94
N ASP A 113 0.55 0.29 12.10
CA ASP A 113 0.87 -1.07 12.52
C ASP A 113 2.38 -1.36 12.55
N HIS A 114 3.18 -0.55 11.87
CA HIS A 114 4.63 -0.74 11.78
C HIS A 114 5.41 0.55 12.03
N GLU A 115 6.44 0.46 12.86
CA GLU A 115 7.51 1.44 12.88
C GLU A 115 8.37 1.26 11.61
N ILE A 116 8.46 2.33 10.82
CA ILE A 116 9.17 2.34 9.54
C ILE A 116 10.59 2.88 9.74
N ILE A 117 11.59 2.03 9.54
CA ILE A 117 13.00 2.36 9.78
C ILE A 117 13.78 2.32 8.47
N PHE A 118 14.32 3.46 8.07
CA PHE A 118 15.19 3.59 6.90
C PHE A 118 16.66 3.50 7.32
N LYS A 119 17.32 2.38 7.04
CA LYS A 119 18.76 2.22 7.22
C LYS A 119 19.48 2.37 5.90
N LYS A 120 19.58 3.62 5.43
CA LYS A 120 20.08 3.92 4.09
C LYS A 120 21.50 3.43 3.83
N HIS A 121 22.39 3.58 4.82
CA HIS A 121 23.78 3.14 4.72
C HIS A 121 23.91 1.61 4.59
N GLU A 122 22.92 0.85 5.04
CA GLU A 122 22.83 -0.61 4.87
C GLU A 122 21.96 -1.01 3.65
N ASN A 123 21.38 -0.05 2.93
CA ASN A 123 20.33 -0.27 1.94
C ASN A 123 19.18 -1.13 2.47
N LYS A 124 18.71 -0.87 3.70
CA LYS A 124 17.57 -1.58 4.29
C LYS A 124 16.40 -0.66 4.59
N LEU A 125 15.21 -1.16 4.32
CA LEU A 125 13.93 -0.66 4.81
C LEU A 125 13.38 -1.72 5.75
N ILE A 126 13.04 -1.33 6.97
CA ILE A 126 12.54 -2.26 7.98
C ILE A 126 11.14 -1.82 8.40
N LEU A 127 10.19 -2.75 8.36
CA LEU A 127 8.86 -2.59 8.95
C LEU A 127 8.83 -3.41 10.24
N GLN A 128 8.96 -2.72 11.36
CA GLN A 128 8.94 -3.32 12.69
C GLN A 128 7.51 -3.30 13.22
N PRO A 129 6.83 -4.45 13.42
CA PRO A 129 5.49 -4.48 14.00
C PRO A 129 5.45 -3.76 15.35
N ILE A 130 4.45 -2.90 15.52
CA ILE A 130 4.13 -2.25 16.78
C ILE A 130 3.21 -3.20 17.56
N GLN A 131 3.56 -3.52 18.80
CA GLN A 131 2.64 -4.26 19.66
C GLN A 131 1.45 -3.36 19.99
N GLN A 132 0.27 -3.71 19.48
CA GLN A 132 -0.97 -3.15 20.01
C GLN A 132 -1.17 -3.72 21.43
N HIS A 133 -1.20 -2.82 22.42
CA HIS A 133 -1.43 -3.15 23.83
C HIS A 133 -2.89 -3.48 24.12
#